data_AF-A0A9D8RLZ7-F1
#
_entry.id   AF-A0A9D8RLZ7-F1
#
_cell.length_a   1.000
_cell.length_b   1.000
_cell.length_c   1.000
_cell.angle_alpha   90.00
_cell.angle_beta   90.00
_cell.angle_gamma   90.00
#
_symmetry.space_group_name_H-M   'P 1'
#
loop_
_entity.id
_entity.type
_entity.pdbx_description
1 polymer ?
#
loop_
_entity_poly.entity_id
_entity_poly.type
_entity_poly.pdbx_seq_one_letter_code
_entity_poly.pdbx_strand_id
1 'polypeptide(L)'
;MEIIIGLLIIAVGAFCQSSSYVPINKIKQWSWESYWLIQGVFAWLIFPIAGAMLAVPEGHSLWELYAAYPKESALTALFGVLWGVGGLTFGLSMRYLGVALGQSLALGTCAGLGTILTPLFLGRPGDLTASVVIGVVVTLIGIAIIGLAGHMKSQSLSEEQKRAAVKDFNFTKGISVALL
;
A
#
# COMPACT_ATOMS: atom_id res chain seq x y z
N MET A 1 5.89 14.12 25.69
CA MET A 1 6.68 14.70 24.59
C MET A 1 6.93 13.67 23.50
N GLU A 2 7.47 12.49 23.84
CA GLU A 2 7.67 11.34 22.92
C GLU A 2 6.43 10.91 22.13
N ILE A 3 5.26 10.78 22.78
CA ILE A 3 4.02 10.36 22.10
C ILE A 3 3.60 11.37 21.03
N ILE A 4 3.70 12.67 21.31
CA ILE A 4 3.30 13.71 20.35
C ILE A 4 4.25 13.68 19.14
N ILE A 5 5.55 13.54 19.37
CA ILE A 5 6.54 13.40 18.30
C ILE A 5 6.25 12.15 17.46
N GLY A 6 5.99 11.00 18.10
CA GLY A 6 5.62 9.78 17.41
C GLY A 6 4.36 9.94 16.55
N LEU A 7 3.31 10.56 17.09
CA LEU A 7 2.08 10.87 16.34
C LEU A 7 2.34 11.82 15.16
N LEU A 8 3.19 12.82 15.34
CA LEU A 8 3.57 13.74 14.26
C LEU A 8 4.34 13.02 13.15
N ILE A 9 5.28 12.14 13.50
CA ILE A 9 6.03 11.33 12.52
C ILE A 9 5.08 10.43 11.73
N ILE A 10 4.14 9.76 12.41
CA ILE A 10 3.12 8.92 11.75
C ILE A 10 2.24 9.77 10.83
N ALA A 11 1.80 10.96 11.28
CA ALA A 11 0.97 11.85 10.48
C ALA A 11 1.69 12.33 9.21
N VAL A 12 2.96 12.72 9.33
CA VAL A 12 3.79 13.13 8.18
C VAL A 12 3.99 11.95 7.23
N GLY A 13 4.30 10.76 7.76
CA GLY A 13 4.44 9.55 6.95
C GLY A 13 3.16 9.20 6.18
N ALA A 14 2.01 9.24 6.85
CA ALA A 14 0.70 9.00 6.24
C ALA A 14 0.37 10.03 5.15
N PHE A 15 0.68 11.31 5.40
CA PHE A 15 0.49 12.39 4.42
C PHE A 15 1.39 12.20 3.18
N CYS A 16 2.68 11.90 3.37
CA CYS A 16 3.61 11.62 2.28
C CYS A 16 3.16 10.41 1.45
N GLN A 17 2.72 9.34 2.12
CA GLN A 17 2.26 8.12 1.46
C GLN A 17 0.98 8.37 0.66
N SER A 18 -0.01 9.05 1.24
CA SER A 18 -1.27 9.36 0.56
C SER A 18 -1.09 10.35 -0.61
N SER A 19 -0.18 11.32 -0.48
CA SER A 19 0.07 12.31 -1.53
C SER A 19 0.89 11.78 -2.70
N SER A 20 1.68 10.70 -2.51
CA SER A 20 2.55 10.13 -3.55
C SER A 20 1.82 9.69 -4.83
N TYR A 21 0.53 9.33 -4.73
CA TYR A 21 -0.30 8.93 -5.87
C TYR A 21 -1.12 10.07 -6.48
N VAL A 22 -1.23 11.23 -5.83
CA VAL A 22 -1.98 12.38 -6.37
C VAL A 22 -1.45 12.87 -7.73
N PRO A 23 -0.11 12.92 -7.96
CA PRO A 23 0.45 13.32 -9.25
C PRO A 23 0.07 12.42 -10.43
N ILE A 24 -0.40 11.18 -10.21
CA ILE A 24 -0.79 10.28 -11.30
C ILE A 24 -1.84 10.91 -12.21
N ASN A 25 -2.74 11.71 -11.63
CA ASN A 25 -3.82 12.39 -12.35
C ASN A 25 -3.33 13.53 -13.25
N LYS A 26 -2.07 13.98 -13.07
CA LYS A 26 -1.45 15.04 -13.87
C LYS A 26 -0.68 14.48 -15.08
N ILE A 27 -0.39 13.18 -15.10
CA ILE A 27 0.38 12.54 -16.16
C ILE A 27 -0.59 12.09 -17.26
N LYS A 28 -0.70 12.91 -18.31
CA LYS A 28 -1.70 12.70 -19.39
C LYS A 28 -1.13 12.05 -20.66
N GLN A 29 0.18 12.14 -20.87
CA GLN A 29 0.82 11.74 -22.13
C GLN A 29 1.42 10.33 -22.09
N TRP A 30 1.47 9.70 -20.91
CA TRP A 30 2.07 8.38 -20.74
C TRP A 30 0.98 7.33 -20.57
N SER A 31 1.27 6.10 -20.99
CA SER A 31 0.48 4.96 -20.54
C SER A 31 0.66 4.78 -19.03
N TRP A 32 -0.35 4.18 -18.39
CA TRP A 32 -0.28 3.90 -16.96
C TRP A 32 0.88 2.96 -16.64
N GLU A 33 1.15 1.99 -17.51
CA GLU A 33 2.22 1.01 -17.39
C GLU A 33 3.60 1.67 -17.41
N SER A 34 3.84 2.62 -18.33
CA SER A 34 5.10 3.36 -18.39
C SER A 34 5.32 4.22 -17.16
N TYR A 35 4.27 4.90 -16.69
CA TYR A 35 4.34 5.68 -15.45
C TYR A 35 4.66 4.78 -14.25
N TRP A 36 3.90 3.70 -14.08
CA TRP A 36 4.04 2.78 -12.96
C TRP A 36 5.43 2.15 -12.92
N LEU A 37 5.95 1.74 -14.08
CA LEU A 37 7.30 1.18 -14.19
C LEU A 37 8.37 2.19 -13.77
N ILE A 38 8.31 3.42 -14.30
CA ILE A 38 9.31 4.44 -13.97
C ILE A 38 9.21 4.84 -12.49
N GLN A 39 8.00 5.04 -11.96
CA GLN A 39 7.79 5.28 -10.54
C GLN A 39 8.39 4.14 -9.71
N GLY A 40 8.07 2.88 -10.04
CA GLY A 40 8.57 1.71 -9.33
C GLY A 40 10.08 1.58 -9.37
N VAL A 41 10.73 1.86 -10.52
CA VAL A 41 12.20 1.85 -10.63
C VAL A 41 12.81 2.87 -9.66
N PHE A 42 12.29 4.09 -9.59
CA PHE A 42 12.82 5.09 -8.67
C PHE A 42 12.52 4.76 -7.21
N ALA A 43 11.26 4.43 -6.91
CA ALA A 43 10.78 4.23 -5.55
C ALA A 43 11.27 2.92 -4.91
N TRP A 44 11.46 1.86 -5.70
CA TRP A 44 11.75 0.51 -5.20
C TRP A 44 13.18 0.04 -5.49
N LEU A 45 13.88 0.63 -6.46
CA LEU A 45 15.27 0.27 -6.78
C LEU A 45 16.24 1.41 -6.49
N ILE A 46 16.12 2.53 -7.22
CA ILE A 46 17.14 3.60 -7.18
C ILE A 46 17.25 4.21 -5.78
N PHE A 47 16.15 4.69 -5.19
CA PHE A 47 16.21 5.33 -3.88
C PHE A 47 16.54 4.37 -2.75
N PRO A 48 15.98 3.14 -2.67
CA PRO A 48 16.37 2.18 -1.65
C PRO A 48 17.83 1.77 -1.74
N ILE A 49 18.37 1.54 -2.95
CA ILE A 49 19.79 1.19 -3.13
C ILE A 49 20.68 2.38 -2.75
N ALA A 50 20.35 3.59 -3.21
CA ALA A 50 21.11 4.78 -2.83
C ALA A 50 21.11 5.00 -1.31
N GLY A 51 19.95 4.84 -0.66
CA GLY A 51 19.83 4.92 0.80
C GLY A 51 20.64 3.83 1.50
N ALA A 52 20.61 2.59 1.00
CA ALA A 52 21.42 1.50 1.54
C ALA A 52 22.91 1.79 1.40
N MET A 53 23.37 2.28 0.26
CA MET A 53 24.78 2.65 0.04
C MET A 53 25.24 3.79 0.96
N LEU A 54 24.36 4.73 1.31
CA LEU A 54 24.66 5.78 2.29
C LEU A 54 24.70 5.27 3.73
N ALA A 55 24.02 4.16 4.02
CA ALA A 55 23.95 3.58 5.36
C ALA A 55 25.02 2.51 5.63
N VAL A 56 25.65 1.95 4.59
CA VAL A 56 26.72 0.96 4.72
C VAL A 56 27.97 1.65 5.30
N PRO A 57 28.53 1.17 6.43
CA PRO A 57 29.73 1.74 7.01
C PRO A 57 30.95 1.56 6.10
N GLU A 58 31.95 2.43 6.25
CA GLU A 58 33.18 2.37 5.48
C GLU A 58 33.90 1.01 5.67
N GLY A 59 34.36 0.42 4.57
CA GLY A 59 35.02 -0.89 4.57
C GLY A 59 34.08 -2.10 4.52
N HIS A 60 32.76 -1.89 4.53
CA HIS A 60 31.76 -2.95 4.41
C HIS A 60 31.00 -2.90 3.09
N SER A 61 30.32 -4.01 2.76
CA SER A 61 29.46 -4.13 1.60
C SER A 61 28.12 -4.76 1.94
N LEU A 62 27.08 -4.47 1.14
CA LEU A 62 25.80 -5.18 1.23
C LEU A 62 25.97 -6.69 0.98
N TRP A 63 26.99 -7.08 0.22
CA TRP A 63 27.18 -8.49 -0.14
C TRP A 63 27.62 -9.32 1.07
N GLU A 64 28.47 -8.76 1.93
CA GLU A 64 28.82 -9.39 3.21
C GLU A 64 27.58 -9.69 4.05
N LEU A 65 26.64 -8.74 4.12
CA LEU A 65 25.40 -8.91 4.86
C LEU A 65 24.55 -10.06 4.31
N TYR A 66 24.33 -10.09 2.99
CA TYR A 66 23.47 -11.14 2.43
C TYR A 66 24.15 -12.52 2.45
N ALA A 67 25.47 -12.59 2.32
CA ALA A 67 26.23 -13.82 2.40
C ALA A 67 26.27 -14.38 3.83
N ALA A 68 26.31 -13.51 4.85
CA ALA A 68 26.27 -13.91 6.25
C ALA A 68 24.90 -14.48 6.67
N TYR A 69 23.81 -14.01 6.07
CA TYR A 69 22.44 -14.40 6.40
C TYR A 69 21.67 -14.88 5.16
N PRO A 70 22.06 -16.00 4.54
CA PRO A 70 21.53 -16.42 3.24
C PRO A 70 20.04 -16.77 3.30
N LYS A 71 19.57 -17.36 4.41
CA LYS A 71 18.18 -17.73 4.61
C LYS A 71 17.29 -16.49 4.77
N GLU A 72 17.71 -15.57 5.63
CA GLU A 72 17.00 -14.31 5.89
C GLU A 72 16.97 -13.43 4.64
N SER A 73 18.07 -13.42 3.88
CA SER A 73 18.16 -12.73 2.60
C SER A 73 17.19 -13.32 1.57
N ALA A 74 17.10 -14.64 1.47
CA ALA A 74 16.14 -15.32 0.60
C ALA A 74 14.69 -15.03 1.02
N LEU A 75 14.38 -15.06 2.32
CA LEU A 75 13.07 -14.69 2.84
C LEU A 75 12.73 -13.22 2.57
N THR A 76 13.71 -12.32 2.71
CA THR A 76 13.55 -10.90 2.43
C THR A 76 13.26 -10.67 0.95
N ALA A 77 13.96 -11.37 0.04
CA ALA A 77 13.68 -11.34 -1.38
C ALA A 77 12.28 -11.89 -1.70
N LEU A 78 11.87 -12.99 -1.07
CA LEU A 78 10.52 -13.55 -1.22
C LEU A 78 9.43 -12.55 -0.78
N PHE A 79 9.56 -11.97 0.41
CA PHE A 79 8.62 -10.95 0.88
C PHE A 79 8.66 -9.68 0.02
N GLY A 80 9.82 -9.34 -0.56
CA GLY A 80 9.94 -8.27 -1.54
C GLY A 80 9.15 -8.54 -2.82
N VAL A 81 9.17 -9.78 -3.34
CA VAL A 81 8.34 -10.19 -4.48
C VAL A 81 6.85 -10.12 -4.14
N LEU A 82 6.44 -10.65 -2.99
CA LEU A 82 5.05 -10.59 -2.53
C LEU A 82 4.58 -9.14 -2.36
N TRP A 83 5.43 -8.28 -1.80
CA TRP A 83 5.18 -6.86 -1.67
C TRP A 83 5.07 -6.18 -3.04
N GLY A 84 5.90 -6.55 -4.02
CA GLY A 84 5.82 -6.04 -5.39
C GLY A 84 4.51 -6.41 -6.08
N VAL A 85 4.01 -7.63 -5.86
CA VAL A 85 2.68 -8.06 -6.34
C VAL A 85 1.60 -7.19 -5.69
N GLY A 86 1.63 -7.02 -4.36
CA GLY A 86 0.69 -6.16 -3.64
C GLY A 86 0.76 -4.68 -4.07
N GLY A 87 1.96 -4.17 -4.36
CA GLY A 87 2.16 -2.83 -4.88
C GLY A 87 1.50 -2.65 -6.24
N LEU A 88 1.66 -3.63 -7.15
CA LEU A 88 1.03 -3.60 -8.47
C LEU A 88 -0.51 -3.66 -8.37
N THR A 89 -1.06 -4.55 -7.55
CA THR A 89 -2.52 -4.70 -7.37
C THR A 89 -3.12 -3.46 -6.72
N PHE A 90 -2.40 -2.83 -5.80
CA PHE A 90 -2.72 -1.52 -5.25
C PHE A 90 -2.74 -0.41 -6.30
N GLY A 91 -1.73 -0.36 -7.18
CA GLY A 91 -1.70 0.54 -8.34
C GLY A 91 -2.92 0.38 -9.25
N LEU A 92 -3.28 -0.87 -9.56
CA LEU A 92 -4.42 -1.22 -10.39
C LEU A 92 -5.76 -0.86 -9.73
N SER A 93 -5.86 -0.99 -8.41
CA SER A 93 -7.09 -0.61 -7.69
C SER A 93 -7.37 0.88 -7.85
N MET A 94 -6.35 1.73 -7.77
CA MET A 94 -6.48 3.17 -8.00
C MET A 94 -6.81 3.49 -9.47
N ARG A 95 -6.27 2.72 -10.43
CA ARG A 95 -6.60 2.85 -11.85
C ARG A 95 -8.08 2.56 -12.13
N TYR A 96 -8.66 1.57 -11.48
CA TYR A 96 -10.03 1.11 -11.74
C TYR A 96 -11.10 1.74 -10.84
N LEU A 97 -10.78 2.11 -9.60
CA LEU A 97 -11.71 2.68 -8.62
C LEU A 97 -11.53 4.18 -8.40
N GLY A 98 -10.38 4.72 -8.80
CA GLY A 98 -9.92 6.05 -8.40
C GLY A 98 -9.21 6.04 -7.05
N VAL A 99 -8.45 7.11 -6.79
CA VAL A 99 -7.57 7.22 -5.60
C VAL A 99 -8.34 7.06 -4.30
N ALA A 100 -9.49 7.73 -4.13
CA ALA A 100 -10.22 7.70 -2.86
C ALA A 100 -10.69 6.30 -2.48
N LEU A 101 -11.44 5.62 -3.36
CA LEU A 101 -11.99 4.30 -3.07
C LEU A 101 -10.91 3.21 -3.07
N GLY A 102 -9.96 3.27 -4.00
CA GLY A 102 -8.83 2.32 -4.07
C GLY A 102 -7.97 2.35 -2.81
N GLN A 103 -7.60 3.54 -2.33
CA GLN A 103 -6.80 3.70 -1.10
C GLN A 103 -7.54 3.19 0.13
N SER A 104 -8.81 3.56 0.30
CA SER A 104 -9.59 3.14 1.48
C SER A 104 -9.75 1.62 1.56
N LEU A 105 -10.03 0.95 0.43
CA LEU A 105 -10.21 -0.50 0.42
C LEU A 105 -8.87 -1.22 0.64
N ALA A 106 -7.84 -0.88 -0.13
CA ALA A 106 -6.57 -1.59 -0.08
C ALA A 106 -5.82 -1.34 1.24
N LEU A 107 -5.55 -0.08 1.59
CA LEU A 107 -4.81 0.23 2.82
C LEU A 107 -5.61 -0.07 4.08
N GLY A 108 -6.93 0.13 4.03
CA GLY A 108 -7.79 -0.20 5.16
C GLY A 108 -7.74 -1.71 5.47
N THR A 109 -7.86 -2.54 4.44
CA THR A 109 -7.81 -4.01 4.61
C THR A 109 -6.42 -4.45 5.07
N CYS A 110 -5.35 -3.87 4.50
CA CYS A 110 -3.98 -4.11 4.96
C CYS A 110 -3.78 -3.72 6.44
N ALA A 111 -4.34 -2.61 6.89
CA ALA A 111 -4.25 -2.18 8.29
C ALA A 111 -4.95 -3.15 9.22
N GLY A 112 -6.17 -3.57 8.88
CA GLY A 112 -6.93 -4.55 9.67
C GLY A 112 -6.24 -5.91 9.74
N LEU A 113 -5.87 -6.46 8.58
CA LEU A 113 -5.19 -7.77 8.50
C LEU A 113 -3.81 -7.74 9.14
N GLY A 114 -3.01 -6.71 8.85
CA GLY A 114 -1.66 -6.58 9.40
C GLY A 114 -1.65 -6.51 10.94
N THR A 115 -2.66 -5.86 11.53
CA THR A 115 -2.82 -5.79 13.00
C THR A 115 -3.06 -7.16 13.61
N ILE A 116 -3.80 -8.05 12.94
CA ILE A 116 -4.08 -9.41 13.43
C ILE A 116 -2.95 -10.38 13.09
N LEU A 117 -2.48 -10.37 11.84
CA LEU A 117 -1.52 -11.35 11.34
C LEU A 117 -0.13 -11.16 11.93
N THR A 118 0.29 -9.92 12.21
CA THR A 118 1.64 -9.65 12.72
C THR A 118 1.90 -10.33 14.06
N PRO A 119 1.06 -10.15 15.11
CA PRO A 119 1.27 -10.86 16.37
C PRO A 119 1.18 -12.38 16.24
N LEU A 120 0.33 -12.90 15.35
CA LEU A 120 0.22 -14.34 15.11
C LEU A 120 1.50 -14.92 14.51
N PHE A 121 2.06 -14.28 13.47
CA PHE A 121 3.31 -14.72 12.84
C PHE A 121 4.53 -14.54 13.75
N LEU A 122 4.49 -13.56 14.65
CA LEU A 122 5.56 -13.36 15.66
C LEU A 122 5.40 -14.26 16.89
N GLY A 123 4.39 -15.13 16.94
CA GLY A 123 4.15 -16.02 18.08
C GLY A 123 3.71 -15.29 19.36
N ARG A 124 3.08 -14.12 19.21
CA ARG A 124 2.60 -13.25 20.30
C ARG A 124 1.09 -13.01 20.24
N PRO A 125 0.25 -14.06 20.20
CA PRO A 125 -1.21 -13.89 20.15
C PRO A 125 -1.77 -13.11 21.36
N GLY A 126 -1.06 -13.08 22.49
CA GLY A 126 -1.44 -12.31 23.68
C GLY A 126 -1.46 -10.78 23.47
N ASP A 127 -0.78 -10.27 22.43
CA ASP A 127 -0.80 -8.84 22.09
C ASP A 127 -2.15 -8.44 21.44
N LEU A 128 -2.96 -9.41 20.99
CA LEU A 128 -4.31 -9.20 20.46
C LEU A 128 -5.32 -9.04 21.59
N THR A 129 -5.23 -7.92 22.30
CA THR A 129 -6.20 -7.58 23.35
C THR A 129 -7.61 -7.41 22.75
N ALA A 130 -8.63 -7.51 23.61
CA ALA A 130 -10.02 -7.30 23.18
C ALA A 130 -10.21 -5.92 22.51
N SER A 131 -9.54 -4.87 22.99
CA SER A 131 -9.61 -3.53 22.41
C SER A 131 -8.99 -3.47 21.01
N VAL A 132 -7.87 -4.16 20.78
CA VAL A 132 -7.24 -4.26 19.45
C VAL A 132 -8.17 -4.97 18.47
N VAL A 133 -8.73 -6.13 18.87
CA VAL A 133 -9.64 -6.90 18.02
C VAL A 133 -10.91 -6.11 17.69
N ILE A 134 -11.52 -5.44 18.69
CA ILE A 134 -12.68 -4.57 18.48
C ILE A 134 -12.32 -3.44 17.51
N GLY A 135 -11.16 -2.81 17.68
CA GLY A 135 -10.67 -1.77 16.77
C GLY A 135 -10.59 -2.26 15.33
N VAL A 136 -9.99 -3.44 15.10
CA VAL A 136 -9.92 -4.07 13.77
C VAL A 136 -11.31 -4.33 13.19
N VAL A 137 -12.24 -4.88 13.98
CA VAL A 137 -13.61 -5.15 13.51
C VAL A 137 -14.31 -3.85 13.10
N VAL A 138 -14.19 -2.79 13.89
CA VAL A 138 -14.77 -1.46 13.57
C VAL A 138 -14.15 -0.90 12.29
N THR A 139 -12.82 -1.02 12.13
CA THR A 139 -12.12 -0.60 10.91
C THR A 139 -12.64 -1.36 9.68
N LEU A 140 -12.77 -2.68 9.76
CA LEU A 140 -13.29 -3.51 8.66
C LEU A 140 -14.75 -3.17 8.29
N ILE A 141 -15.59 -2.89 9.29
CA ILE A 141 -16.96 -2.39 9.05
C ILE A 141 -16.92 -1.05 8.31
N GLY A 142 -16.07 -0.11 8.75
CA GLY A 142 -15.92 1.18 8.08
C GLY A 142 -15.50 1.04 6.61
N ILE A 143 -14.54 0.15 6.33
CA ILE A 143 -14.09 -0.16 4.96
C ILE A 143 -15.23 -0.75 4.13
N ALA A 144 -16.01 -1.68 4.70
CA ALA A 144 -17.18 -2.25 4.02
C ALA A 144 -18.22 -1.18 3.67
N ILE A 145 -18.50 -0.26 4.59
CA ILE A 145 -19.41 0.88 4.36
C ILE A 145 -18.90 1.77 3.22
N ILE A 146 -17.60 2.09 3.19
CA ILE A 146 -16.99 2.88 2.11
C ILE A 146 -17.12 2.15 0.76
N GLY A 147 -16.87 0.83 0.74
CA GLY A 147 -17.06 -0.01 -0.44
C GLY A 147 -18.50 0.01 -0.97
N LEU A 148 -19.47 -0.14 -0.07
CA LEU A 148 -20.90 -0.07 -0.40
C LEU A 148 -21.32 1.30 -0.93
N ALA A 149 -20.89 2.37 -0.26
CA ALA A 149 -21.14 3.74 -0.72
C ALA A 149 -20.52 4.00 -2.11
N GLY A 150 -19.31 3.48 -2.34
CA GLY A 150 -18.65 3.51 -3.65
C GLY A 150 -19.45 2.78 -4.72
N HIS A 151 -20.01 1.60 -4.40
CA HIS A 151 -20.87 0.84 -5.29
C HIS A 151 -22.13 1.62 -5.67
N MET A 152 -22.86 2.12 -4.67
CA MET A 152 -24.09 2.89 -4.85
C MET A 152 -23.85 4.14 -5.70
N LYS A 153 -22.76 4.88 -5.43
CA LYS A 153 -22.36 6.03 -6.24
C LYS A 153 -22.05 5.64 -7.68
N SER A 154 -21.41 4.49 -7.90
CA SER A 154 -21.14 4.02 -9.25
C SER A 154 -22.44 3.69 -9.99
N GLN A 155 -23.44 3.10 -9.32
CA GLN A 155 -24.72 2.77 -9.95
C GLN A 155 -25.55 4.02 -10.29
N SER A 156 -25.38 5.12 -9.56
CA SER A 156 -26.09 6.38 -9.83
C SER A 156 -25.49 7.23 -10.95
N LEU A 157 -24.32 6.86 -11.48
CA LEU A 157 -23.63 7.62 -12.53
C LEU A 157 -23.78 6.95 -13.89
N SER A 158 -23.92 7.77 -14.95
CA SER A 158 -23.83 7.28 -16.32
C SER A 158 -22.41 6.78 -16.63
N GLU A 159 -22.25 5.95 -17.66
CA GLU A 159 -20.93 5.48 -18.09
C GLU A 159 -20.00 6.63 -18.51
N GLU A 160 -20.55 7.71 -19.08
CA GLU A 160 -19.79 8.92 -19.40
C GLU A 160 -19.28 9.62 -18.15
N GLN A 161 -20.12 9.75 -17.10
CA GLN A 161 -19.72 10.35 -15.84
C GLN A 161 -18.67 9.51 -15.10
N LYS A 162 -18.80 8.18 -15.13
CA LYS A 162 -17.79 7.27 -14.57
C LYS A 162 -16.44 7.45 -15.27
N ARG A 163 -16.42 7.43 -16.60
CA ARG A 163 -15.20 7.57 -17.41
C ARG A 163 -14.59 8.96 -17.32
N ALA A 164 -15.40 10.00 -17.14
CA ALA A 164 -14.93 11.36 -16.91
C ALA A 164 -14.19 11.48 -15.57
N ALA A 165 -14.67 10.78 -14.54
CA ALA A 165 -14.02 10.75 -13.22
C ALA A 165 -12.78 9.83 -13.19
N VAL A 166 -12.89 8.63 -13.76
CA VAL A 166 -11.83 7.60 -13.80
C VAL A 166 -11.88 6.94 -15.18
N LYS A 167 -10.87 7.22 -16.02
CA LYS A 167 -10.85 6.79 -17.43
C LYS A 167 -11.10 5.29 -17.62
N ASP A 168 -10.44 4.48 -16.79
CA ASP A 168 -10.50 3.01 -16.85
C ASP A 168 -11.46 2.42 -15.82
N PHE A 169 -12.50 3.16 -15.40
CA PHE A 169 -13.35 2.76 -14.28
C PHE A 169 -13.91 1.35 -14.44
N ASN A 170 -13.69 0.49 -13.45
CA ASN A 170 -14.29 -0.83 -13.36
C ASN A 170 -14.39 -1.27 -11.91
N PHE A 171 -15.61 -1.29 -11.37
CA PHE A 171 -15.85 -1.57 -9.96
C PHE A 171 -15.41 -2.98 -9.55
N THR A 172 -15.85 -4.01 -10.29
CA THR A 172 -15.56 -5.41 -9.96
C THR A 172 -14.08 -5.74 -10.06
N LYS A 173 -13.41 -5.33 -11.15
CA LYS A 173 -11.97 -5.51 -11.31
C LYS A 173 -11.22 -4.77 -10.21
N GLY A 174 -11.64 -3.53 -9.94
CA GLY A 174 -11.05 -2.68 -8.92
C GLY A 174 -11.10 -3.26 -7.52
N ILE A 175 -12.25 -3.79 -7.08
CA ILE A 175 -12.35 -4.46 -5.77
C ILE A 175 -11.51 -5.74 -5.75
N SER A 176 -11.57 -6.53 -6.82
CA SER A 176 -10.85 -7.81 -6.88
C SER A 176 -9.34 -7.60 -6.71
N VAL A 177 -8.77 -6.58 -7.35
CA VAL A 177 -7.35 -6.25 -7.19
C VAL A 177 -7.05 -5.46 -5.91
N ALA A 178 -8.02 -4.74 -5.33
CA ALA A 178 -7.82 -4.05 -4.05
C ALA A 178 -7.70 -5.02 -2.86
N LEU A 179 -8.31 -6.21 -2.97
CA LEU A 179 -8.38 -7.22 -1.92
C LEU A 179 -7.44 -8.43 -2.16
N LEU A 180 -6.69 -8.41 -3.26
CA LEU A 180 -5.66 -9.40 -3.60
C LEU A 180 -4.31 -8.99 -3.00
#